data_AF-A0A9E6BCE1-F1
#
_entry.id   AF-A0A9E6BCE1-F1
#
_cell.length_a   1.000
_cell.length_b   1.000
_cell.length_c   1.000
_cell.angle_alpha   90.00
_cell.angle_beta   90.00
_cell.angle_gamma   90.00
#
_symmetry.space_group_name_H-M   'P 1'
#
loop_
_entity.id
_entity.type
_entity.pdbx_description
1 polymer ?
#
loop_
_entity_poly.entity_id
_entity_poly.type
_entity_poly.pdbx_seq_one_letter_code
_entity_poly.pdbx_strand_id
1 'polypeptide(L)'
;MKIYRGKQVLPFACALLLALGLVLMPGSGFVAAAAEATLSVSSASGGAGETVGVSVTIRGLDKLAGVAGISGGQFELSYDPAVASVESIKQGRAIGSDFLFLGNSAYTEKSIKVVWASESALVSADG
;
A
#
# COMPACT_ATOMS: atom_id res chain seq x y z
N MET A 1 61.64 -47.62 14.26
CA MET A 1 61.70 -46.15 14.10
C MET A 1 61.76 -45.81 12.62
N LYS A 2 60.64 -45.38 12.04
CA LYS A 2 60.49 -44.90 10.65
C LYS A 2 59.35 -43.86 10.64
N ILE A 3 59.57 -42.83 9.85
CA ILE A 3 59.13 -41.45 10.04
C ILE A 3 57.75 -41.22 9.37
N TYR A 4 56.83 -40.55 10.05
CA TYR A 4 55.58 -40.03 9.48
C TYR A 4 55.90 -38.88 8.51
N ARG A 5 55.45 -38.98 7.25
CA ARG A 5 55.24 -37.82 6.37
C ARG A 5 53.75 -37.61 6.19
N GLY A 6 53.18 -36.68 6.96
CA GLY A 6 51.82 -36.17 6.75
C GLY A 6 51.74 -35.42 5.43
N LYS A 7 50.94 -35.93 4.49
CA LYS A 7 50.53 -35.20 3.30
C LYS A 7 49.27 -34.40 3.63
N GLN A 8 49.31 -33.10 3.36
CA GLN A 8 48.19 -32.16 3.38
C GLN A 8 46.95 -32.76 2.70
N VAL A 9 45.92 -33.06 3.48
CA VAL A 9 44.58 -33.41 2.97
C VAL A 9 43.59 -32.41 3.55
N LEU A 10 43.77 -31.11 3.27
CA LEU A 10 42.93 -30.09 3.93
C LEU A 10 42.44 -28.88 3.10
N PRO A 11 42.87 -28.57 1.86
CA PRO A 11 42.31 -27.40 1.19
C PRO A 11 41.02 -27.69 0.38
N PHE A 12 40.84 -28.90 -0.15
CA PHE A 12 39.74 -29.18 -1.10
C PHE A 12 38.40 -29.50 -0.43
N ALA A 13 38.40 -30.22 0.70
CA ALA A 13 37.15 -30.58 1.39
C ALA A 13 36.46 -29.35 2.00
N CYS A 14 37.23 -28.40 2.56
CA CYS A 14 36.69 -27.14 3.08
C CYS A 14 36.14 -26.22 1.97
N ALA A 15 36.80 -26.16 0.81
CA ALA A 15 36.34 -25.33 -0.30
C ALA A 15 35.01 -25.84 -0.90
N LEU A 16 34.82 -27.17 -0.96
CA LEU A 16 33.58 -27.78 -1.45
C LEU A 16 32.42 -27.61 -0.45
N LEU A 17 32.69 -27.71 0.86
CA LEU A 17 31.71 -27.47 1.93
C LEU A 17 31.27 -26.00 2.00
N LEU A 18 32.18 -25.05 1.77
CA LEU A 18 31.84 -23.63 1.69
C LEU A 18 31.00 -23.28 0.45
N ALA A 19 31.27 -23.90 -0.69
CA ALA A 19 30.48 -23.71 -1.91
C ALA A 19 29.06 -24.29 -1.79
N LEU A 20 28.90 -25.43 -1.12
CA LEU A 20 27.59 -26.07 -0.91
C LEU A 20 26.72 -25.28 0.11
N GLY A 21 27.35 -24.66 1.11
CA GLY A 21 26.66 -23.81 2.08
C GLY A 21 26.09 -22.51 1.49
N LEU A 22 26.72 -21.96 0.44
CA LEU A 22 26.23 -20.74 -0.21
C LEU A 22 24.96 -20.95 -1.04
N VAL A 23 24.74 -22.16 -1.56
CA VAL A 23 23.56 -22.52 -2.38
C VAL A 23 22.33 -22.84 -1.52
N LEU A 24 22.54 -23.17 -0.24
CA LEU A 24 21.49 -23.55 0.71
C LEU A 24 21.01 -22.40 1.60
N MET A 25 21.47 -21.16 1.37
CA MET A 25 20.78 -20.00 1.92
C MET A 25 19.38 -19.99 1.29
N PRO A 26 18.28 -20.16 2.06
CA PRO A 26 16.95 -19.97 1.52
C PRO A 26 16.95 -18.55 0.96
N GLY A 27 16.93 -18.46 -0.37
CA GLY A 27 16.92 -17.18 -1.06
C GLY A 27 15.84 -16.36 -0.42
N SER A 28 16.24 -15.27 0.25
CA SER A 28 15.30 -14.24 0.65
C SER A 28 14.78 -13.71 -0.68
N GLY A 29 13.72 -14.36 -1.18
CA GLY A 29 13.07 -13.98 -2.41
C GLY A 29 12.73 -12.51 -2.24
N PHE A 30 13.26 -11.69 -3.14
CA PHE A 30 12.70 -10.37 -3.31
C PHE A 30 11.25 -10.59 -3.72
N VAL A 31 10.33 -10.44 -2.77
CA VAL A 31 8.91 -10.38 -3.09
C VAL A 31 8.75 -9.08 -3.86
N ALA A 32 8.60 -9.17 -5.18
CA ALA A 32 8.14 -8.02 -5.95
C ALA A 32 6.78 -7.64 -5.36
N ALA A 33 6.66 -6.41 -4.88
CA ALA A 33 5.37 -5.87 -4.47
C ALA A 33 4.39 -6.15 -5.61
N ALA A 34 3.29 -6.82 -5.28
CA ALA A 34 2.28 -7.13 -6.28
C ALA A 34 1.77 -5.81 -6.88
N ALA A 35 1.14 -5.90 -8.05
CA ALA A 35 0.36 -4.79 -8.55
C ALA A 35 -0.68 -4.38 -7.49
N GLU A 36 -0.43 -3.28 -6.80
CA GLU A 36 -1.21 -2.83 -5.65
C GLU A 36 -1.99 -1.57 -6.03
N ALA A 37 -3.30 -1.61 -5.80
CA ALA A 37 -4.09 -0.39 -5.78
C ALA A 37 -3.69 0.44 -4.57
N THR A 38 -3.50 1.74 -4.75
CA THR A 38 -3.03 2.66 -3.72
C THR A 38 -4.03 3.77 -3.49
N LEU A 39 -4.17 4.19 -2.23
CA LEU A 39 -4.84 5.41 -1.83
C LEU A 39 -3.78 6.47 -1.55
N SER A 40 -3.93 7.64 -2.15
CA SER A 40 -3.03 8.78 -1.94
C SER A 40 -3.83 10.00 -1.50
N VAL A 41 -3.24 10.79 -0.61
CA VAL A 41 -3.83 12.03 -0.09
C VAL A 41 -2.96 13.19 -0.57
N SER A 42 -3.58 14.20 -1.18
CA SER A 42 -2.85 15.39 -1.63
C SER A 42 -2.41 16.26 -0.44
N SER A 43 -1.32 16.99 -0.61
CA SER A 43 -1.01 18.11 0.28
C SER A 43 -1.75 19.37 -0.16
N ALA A 44 -1.98 20.28 0.79
CA ALA A 44 -2.53 21.60 0.55
C ALA A 44 -1.84 22.61 1.48
N SER A 45 -1.82 23.88 1.08
CA SER A 45 -1.25 24.98 1.86
C SER A 45 -2.12 26.22 1.70
N GLY A 46 -2.32 26.95 2.79
CA GLY A 46 -3.09 28.18 2.84
C GLY A 46 -2.74 28.99 4.09
N GLY A 47 -3.23 30.21 4.14
CA GLY A 47 -3.16 31.07 5.32
C GLY A 47 -4.14 30.63 6.43
N ALA A 48 -3.95 31.16 7.64
CA ALA A 48 -4.88 30.92 8.74
C ALA A 48 -6.28 31.47 8.40
N GLY A 49 -7.30 30.62 8.53
CA GLY A 49 -8.68 30.95 8.18
C GLY A 49 -9.04 30.77 6.70
N GLU A 50 -8.10 30.37 5.84
CA GLU A 50 -8.41 30.01 4.46
C GLU A 50 -8.94 28.58 4.35
N THR A 51 -9.93 28.38 3.49
CA THR A 51 -10.40 27.04 3.11
C THR A 51 -9.48 26.47 2.04
N VAL A 52 -8.91 25.29 2.31
CA VAL A 52 -8.07 24.54 1.36
C VAL A 52 -8.73 23.23 0.95
N GLY A 53 -8.41 22.75 -0.26
CA GLY A 53 -8.88 21.47 -0.77
C GLY A 53 -7.86 20.36 -0.61
N VAL A 54 -8.27 19.24 0.00
CA VAL A 54 -7.48 17.99 0.05
C VAL A 54 -8.21 16.92 -0.73
N SER A 55 -7.51 16.26 -1.65
CA SER A 55 -8.05 15.20 -2.49
C SER A 55 -7.52 13.84 -2.04
N VAL A 56 -8.40 12.83 -2.03
CA VAL A 56 -8.02 11.43 -1.91
C VAL A 56 -8.18 10.80 -3.28
N THR A 57 -7.14 10.13 -3.78
CA THR A 57 -7.12 9.52 -5.11
C THR A 57 -6.81 8.04 -5.00
N ILE A 58 -7.61 7.22 -5.68
CA ILE A 58 -7.37 5.79 -5.86
C ILE A 58 -6.57 5.59 -7.14
N ARG A 59 -5.50 4.81 -7.10
CA ARG A 59 -4.66 4.50 -8.26
C ARG A 59 -4.35 3.02 -8.39
N GLY A 60 -4.09 2.56 -9.61
CA GLY A 60 -3.64 1.20 -9.89
C GLY A 60 -4.74 0.15 -9.83
N LEU A 61 -6.01 0.55 -9.97
CA LEU A 61 -7.13 -0.39 -10.01
C LEU A 61 -7.06 -1.30 -11.24
N ASP A 62 -6.57 -0.78 -12.36
CA ASP A 62 -6.34 -1.52 -13.60
C ASP A 62 -5.23 -2.57 -13.48
N LYS A 63 -4.42 -2.50 -12.42
CA LYS A 63 -3.33 -3.45 -12.16
C LYS A 63 -3.76 -4.63 -11.28
N LEU A 64 -4.92 -4.55 -10.63
CA LEU A 64 -5.39 -5.64 -9.77
C LEU A 64 -5.75 -6.87 -10.60
N ALA A 65 -4.99 -7.95 -10.42
CA ALA A 65 -5.21 -9.20 -11.15
C ALA A 65 -6.48 -9.92 -10.65
N GLY A 66 -7.30 -10.41 -11.59
CA GLY A 66 -8.48 -11.22 -11.27
C GLY A 66 -9.70 -10.43 -10.78
N VAL A 67 -9.67 -9.10 -10.83
CA VAL A 67 -10.82 -8.25 -10.51
C VAL A 67 -11.09 -7.30 -11.67
N ALA A 68 -12.37 -7.11 -12.02
CA ALA A 68 -12.78 -6.15 -13.05
C ALA A 68 -12.81 -4.69 -12.53
N GLY A 69 -12.81 -4.54 -11.21
CA GLY A 69 -12.92 -3.27 -10.49
C GLY A 69 -13.40 -3.51 -9.06
N ILE A 70 -13.62 -2.45 -8.30
CA ILE A 70 -14.14 -2.48 -6.94
C ILE A 70 -15.57 -1.93 -6.88
N SER A 71 -16.47 -2.64 -6.22
CA SER A 71 -17.86 -2.20 -6.01
C SER A 71 -18.03 -1.31 -4.78
N GLY A 72 -16.98 -1.15 -3.97
CA GLY A 72 -17.03 -0.31 -2.77
C GLY A 72 -15.74 -0.33 -1.98
N GLY A 73 -15.73 0.44 -0.90
CA GLY A 73 -14.61 0.54 0.01
C GLY A 73 -14.89 1.49 1.17
N GLN A 74 -13.91 1.56 2.06
CA GLN A 74 -13.90 2.51 3.16
C GLN A 74 -12.47 2.97 3.43
N PHE A 75 -12.32 4.21 3.87
CA PHE A 75 -11.10 4.71 4.48
C PHE A 75 -11.40 5.69 5.60
N GLU A 76 -10.41 5.89 6.45
CA GLU A 76 -10.44 6.87 7.53
C GLU A 76 -9.23 7.79 7.43
N LEU A 77 -9.47 9.10 7.47
CA LEU A 77 -8.43 10.12 7.54
C LEU A 77 -8.44 10.74 8.93
N SER A 78 -7.31 10.65 9.62
CA SER A 78 -7.10 11.37 10.88
C SER A 78 -6.53 12.76 10.61
N TYR A 79 -6.98 13.75 11.36
CA TYR A 79 -6.48 15.13 11.28
C TYR A 79 -6.41 15.76 12.69
N ASP A 80 -5.71 16.89 12.80
CA ASP A 80 -5.67 17.68 14.03
C ASP A 80 -6.75 18.77 14.00
N PRO A 81 -7.82 18.65 14.81
CA PRO A 81 -8.89 19.65 14.86
C PRO A 81 -8.47 21.00 15.44
N ALA A 82 -7.31 21.08 16.12
CA ALA A 82 -6.76 22.36 16.55
C ALA A 82 -6.16 23.17 15.38
N VAL A 83 -5.87 22.50 14.25
CA VAL A 83 -5.22 23.10 13.08
C VAL A 83 -6.21 23.33 11.93
N ALA A 84 -7.16 22.42 11.72
CA ALA A 84 -8.13 22.50 10.63
C ALA A 84 -9.51 21.99 11.04
N SER A 85 -10.56 22.57 10.47
CA SER A 85 -11.93 22.07 10.55
C SER A 85 -12.40 21.57 9.18
N VAL A 86 -13.27 20.56 9.18
CA VAL A 86 -13.80 19.99 7.93
C VAL A 86 -15.10 20.72 7.57
N GLU A 87 -15.06 21.53 6.51
CA GLU A 87 -16.24 22.27 6.07
C GLU A 87 -17.17 21.44 5.18
N SER A 88 -16.61 20.68 4.24
CA SER A 88 -17.40 19.84 3.33
C SER A 88 -16.60 18.67 2.79
N ILE A 89 -17.31 17.61 2.43
CA ILE A 89 -16.74 16.42 1.82
C ILE A 89 -17.56 16.13 0.57
N LYS A 90 -16.85 15.96 -0.55
CA LYS A 90 -17.46 15.76 -1.86
C LYS A 90 -16.92 14.48 -2.47
N GLN A 91 -17.80 13.81 -3.18
CA GLN A 91 -17.46 12.62 -3.94
C GLN A 91 -16.49 12.97 -5.08
N GLY A 92 -15.43 12.19 -5.20
CA GLY A 92 -14.47 12.26 -6.29
C GLY A 92 -15.00 11.60 -7.56
N ARG A 93 -14.37 11.92 -8.70
CA ARG A 93 -14.80 11.48 -10.04
C ARG A 93 -14.71 9.97 -10.28
N ALA A 94 -13.83 9.25 -9.58
CA ALA A 94 -13.72 7.79 -9.72
C ALA A 94 -14.98 7.06 -9.21
N ILE A 95 -15.68 7.67 -8.25
CA ILE A 95 -16.93 7.15 -7.73
C ILE A 95 -18.04 7.80 -8.57
N GLY A 96 -18.82 7.00 -9.31
CA GLY A 96 -19.95 7.48 -10.10
C GLY A 96 -21.20 7.77 -9.26
N SER A 97 -22.22 8.41 -9.83
CA SER A 97 -23.50 8.70 -9.15
C SER A 97 -24.26 7.45 -8.70
N ASP A 98 -23.94 6.28 -9.26
CA ASP A 98 -24.57 5.00 -8.96
C ASP A 98 -24.01 4.33 -7.69
N PHE A 99 -23.09 5.02 -7.00
CA PHE A 99 -22.59 4.61 -5.70
C PHE A 99 -23.31 5.38 -4.60
N LEU A 100 -23.70 4.67 -3.54
CA LEU A 100 -23.90 5.29 -2.25
C LEU A 100 -22.56 5.90 -1.81
N PHE A 101 -22.59 7.17 -1.39
CA PHE A 101 -21.43 7.87 -0.84
C PHE A 101 -21.77 8.47 0.51
N LEU A 102 -21.02 8.07 1.54
CA LEU A 102 -21.13 8.58 2.91
C LEU A 102 -19.79 9.23 3.28
N GLY A 103 -19.71 10.55 3.18
CA GLY A 103 -18.47 11.30 3.40
C GLY A 103 -17.99 11.36 4.86
N ASN A 104 -18.88 11.16 5.84
CA ASN A 104 -18.49 11.14 7.25
C ASN A 104 -19.41 10.28 8.11
N SER A 105 -19.41 8.97 7.88
CA SER A 105 -20.36 8.03 8.49
C SER A 105 -20.23 7.90 10.03
N ALA A 106 -19.16 8.41 10.64
CA ALA A 106 -18.88 8.23 12.07
C ALA A 106 -18.42 9.50 12.80
N TYR A 107 -18.67 10.69 12.21
CA TYR A 107 -18.28 12.04 12.67
C TYR A 107 -17.61 12.07 14.05
N THR A 108 -16.29 11.85 14.09
CA THR A 108 -15.50 12.15 15.28
C THR A 108 -14.81 13.50 15.06
N GLU A 109 -14.50 14.22 16.13
CA GLU A 109 -13.83 15.51 16.01
C GLU A 109 -12.44 15.43 15.36
N LYS A 110 -11.85 14.24 15.25
CA LYS A 110 -10.45 14.05 14.79
C LYS A 110 -10.31 13.13 13.57
N SER A 111 -11.41 12.63 13.03
CA SER A 111 -11.35 11.75 11.87
C SER A 111 -12.53 11.90 10.92
N ILE A 112 -12.25 11.64 9.65
CA ILE A 112 -13.21 11.61 8.55
C ILE A 112 -13.30 10.17 8.08
N LYS A 113 -14.50 9.58 8.17
CA LYS A 113 -14.76 8.24 7.66
C LYS A 113 -15.57 8.30 6.37
N VAL A 114 -14.94 7.92 5.27
CA VAL A 114 -15.59 7.84 3.96
C VAL A 114 -15.92 6.38 3.65
N VAL A 115 -17.17 6.14 3.27
CA VAL A 115 -17.65 4.84 2.79
C VAL A 115 -18.34 5.04 1.44
N TRP A 116 -18.07 4.14 0.51
CA TRP A 116 -18.80 4.08 -0.75
C TRP A 116 -19.11 2.64 -1.14
N ALA A 117 -20.25 2.44 -1.80
CA ALA A 117 -20.65 1.12 -2.27
C ALA A 117 -21.66 1.23 -3.42
N SER A 118 -21.66 0.25 -4.31
CA SER A 118 -22.68 0.03 -5.34
C SER A 118 -22.96 -1.46 -5.47
N GLU A 119 -24.21 -1.80 -5.81
CA GLU A 119 -24.61 -3.19 -6.10
C GLU A 119 -24.36 -3.58 -7.57
N SER A 120 -24.22 -2.59 -8.47
CA SER A 120 -24.18 -2.81 -9.91
C SER A 120 -23.05 -2.08 -10.63
N ALA A 121 -22.45 -1.05 -10.02
CA ALA A 121 -21.35 -0.30 -10.60
C ALA A 121 -19.99 -0.76 -10.06
N LEU A 122 -18.94 -0.58 -10.87
CA LEU A 122 -17.56 -0.88 -10.52
C LEU A 122 -16.68 0.35 -10.77
N VAL A 123 -15.76 0.62 -9.85
CA VAL A 123 -14.64 1.53 -10.09
C VAL A 123 -13.49 0.71 -10.65
N SER A 124 -13.10 0.97 -11.89
CA SER A 124 -12.03 0.24 -12.60
C SER A 124 -10.92 1.15 -13.12
N ALA A 125 -11.04 2.46 -12.92
CA ALA A 125 -10.08 3.46 -13.36
C ALA A 125 -9.67 4.37 -12.19
N ASP A 126 -8.47 4.92 -12.29
CA ASP A 126 -7.91 5.84 -11.33
C ASP A 126 -8.71 7.15 -11.23
N GLY A 127 -8.75 7.75 -10.04
CA GLY A 127 -9.29 9.09 -9.82
C GLY A 127 -9.77 9.40 -8.41
#